data_AF-A0A9E0PQ60-F1
#
_entry.id   AF-A0A9E0PQ60-F1
#
_cell.length_a   1.000
_cell.length_b   1.000
_cell.length_c   1.000
_cell.angle_alpha   90.00
_cell.angle_beta   90.00
_cell.angle_gamma   90.00
#
_symmetry.space_group_name_H-M   'P 1'
#
loop_
_entity.id
_entity.type
_entity.pdbx_description
1 polymer ?
#
loop_
_entity_poly.entity_id
_entity_poly.type
_entity_poly.pdbx_seq_one_letter_code
_entity_poly.pdbx_strand_id
1 'polypeptide(L)'
;MIKTQIQIPDHLYREAKRIAAEYEMSFADVVRRGLEGVVPSFPPRAEPPAHWKLPQLDLGLQTDPFTDPDWRASLYDSPSYVHEPAASKEAARPRKPR
;
A
#
# COMPACT_ATOMS: atom_id res chain seq x y z
N MET A 1 9.20 -29.06 20.00
CA MET A 1 9.47 -28.22 18.82
C MET A 1 8.99 -28.96 17.58
N ILE A 2 8.44 -28.25 16.59
CA ILE A 2 7.98 -28.82 15.32
C ILE A 2 9.11 -28.68 14.29
N LYS A 3 9.43 -29.75 13.56
CA LYS A 3 10.43 -29.68 12.48
C LYS A 3 9.84 -28.91 11.31
N THR A 4 10.49 -27.80 10.94
CA THR A 4 10.04 -26.91 9.86
C THR A 4 11.20 -26.67 8.90
N GLN A 5 10.92 -26.67 7.61
CA GLN A 5 11.86 -26.21 6.58
C GLN A 5 11.45 -24.81 6.14
N ILE A 6 12.39 -23.87 6.14
CA ILE A 6 12.22 -22.49 5.68
C ILE A 6 13.34 -22.14 4.71
N GLN A 7 13.07 -21.21 3.79
CA GLN A 7 14.09 -20.65 2.90
C GLN A 7 14.66 -19.38 3.52
N ILE A 8 15.98 -19.23 3.47
CA ILE A 8 16.69 -18.05 3.98
C ILE A 8 17.68 -17.63 2.89
N PRO A 9 17.74 -16.34 2.52
CA PRO A 9 18.76 -15.83 1.60
C PRO A 9 20.17 -16.20 2.05
N ASP A 10 21.03 -16.59 1.10
CA ASP A 10 22.40 -17.07 1.39
C ASP A 10 23.20 -16.16 2.31
N HIS A 11 23.13 -14.84 2.09
CA HIS A 11 23.86 -13.87 2.90
C HIS A 11 23.39 -13.87 4.36
N LEU A 12 22.07 -13.97 4.59
CA LEU A 12 21.50 -14.06 5.94
C LEU A 12 21.83 -15.40 6.60
N TYR A 13 21.81 -16.49 5.84
CA TYR A 13 22.20 -17.80 6.35
C TYR A 13 23.65 -17.80 6.87
N ARG A 14 24.59 -17.24 6.08
CA ARG A 14 26.01 -17.13 6.46
C ARG A 14 26.18 -16.31 7.74
N GLU A 15 25.48 -15.19 7.83
CA GLU A 15 25.59 -14.30 8.98
C GLU A 15 25.01 -14.92 10.26
N ALA A 16 23.85 -15.57 10.15
CA ALA A 16 23.28 -16.31 11.27
C ALA A 16 24.16 -17.51 11.69
N LYS A 17 24.86 -18.15 10.75
CA LYS A 17 25.85 -19.21 11.05
C LYS A 17 27.10 -18.66 11.75
N ARG A 18 27.56 -17.45 11.39
CA ARG A 18 28.64 -16.74 12.10
C ARG A 18 28.24 -16.48 13.56
N ILE A 19 27.07 -15.89 13.78
CA ILE A 19 26.53 -15.63 15.13
C ILE A 19 26.43 -16.92 15.95
N ALA A 20 25.89 -17.99 15.35
CA ALA A 20 25.78 -19.28 16.02
C ALA A 20 27.16 -19.80 16.50
N ALA A 21 28.20 -19.66 15.67
CA ALA A 21 29.55 -20.09 16.01
C ALA A 21 30.19 -19.21 17.09
N GLU A 22 30.07 -17.89 16.99
CA GLU A 22 30.70 -16.95 17.94
C GLU A 22 30.10 -17.02 19.34
N TYR A 23 28.81 -17.28 19.44
CA TYR A 23 28.09 -17.35 20.72
C TYR A 23 27.82 -18.79 21.17
N GLU A 24 28.52 -19.77 20.58
CA GLU A 24 28.46 -21.20 20.95
C GLU A 24 27.03 -21.76 21.05
N MET A 25 26.17 -21.36 20.11
CA MET A 25 24.77 -21.78 20.09
C MET A 25 24.38 -22.46 18.78
N SER A 26 23.27 -23.19 18.80
CA SER A 26 22.75 -23.81 17.60
C SER A 26 22.19 -22.77 16.63
N PHE A 27 22.25 -23.05 15.32
CA PHE A 27 21.55 -22.22 14.33
C PHE A 27 20.04 -22.12 14.61
N ALA A 28 19.44 -23.20 15.13
CA ALA A 28 18.04 -23.23 15.52
C ALA A 28 17.74 -22.25 16.67
N ASP A 29 18.67 -22.07 17.62
CA ASP A 29 18.52 -21.09 18.69
C ASP A 29 18.62 -19.65 18.19
N VAL A 30 19.51 -19.37 17.22
CA VAL A 30 19.56 -18.05 16.57
C VAL A 30 18.23 -17.73 15.90
N VAL A 31 17.68 -18.68 15.13
CA VAL A 31 16.38 -18.51 14.47
C VAL A 31 15.26 -18.34 15.49
N ARG A 32 15.22 -19.17 16.54
CA ARG A 32 14.22 -19.08 17.61
C ARG A 32 14.25 -17.71 18.28
N ARG A 33 15.41 -17.24 18.74
CA ARG A 33 15.58 -15.92 19.38
C ARG A 33 15.18 -14.78 18.43
N GLY A 34 15.52 -14.91 17.15
CA GLY A 34 15.08 -13.95 16.12
C GLY A 34 13.55 -13.89 16.01
N LEU A 35 12.88 -15.04 15.94
CA LEU A 35 11.42 -15.10 15.90
C LEU A 35 10.77 -14.59 17.19
N GLU A 36 11.32 -14.94 18.35
CA GLU A 36 10.87 -14.45 19.66
C GLU A 36 10.99 -12.92 19.77
N GLY A 37 12.01 -12.30 19.16
CA GLY A 37 12.14 -10.84 19.08
C GLY A 37 11.22 -10.19 18.05
N VAL A 38 10.94 -10.87 16.94
CA VAL A 38 10.08 -10.35 15.86
C VAL A 38 8.61 -10.40 16.24
N VAL A 39 8.10 -11.52 16.76
CA VAL A 39 6.67 -11.75 17.01
C VAL A 39 6.00 -10.62 17.83
N PRO A 40 6.58 -10.09 18.92
CA PRO A 40 5.99 -8.98 19.67
C PRO A 40 5.80 -7.70 18.86
N SER A 41 6.59 -7.49 17.80
CA SER A 41 6.48 -6.33 16.91
C SER A 41 5.27 -6.42 15.96
N PHE A 42 4.65 -7.59 15.86
CA PHE A 42 3.49 -7.85 15.00
C PHE A 42 2.33 -8.39 15.85
N PRO A 43 1.64 -7.52 16.62
CA PRO A 43 0.49 -7.93 17.40
C PRO A 43 -0.58 -8.55 16.48
N PRO A 44 -1.40 -9.49 16.98
CA PRO A 44 -2.49 -10.06 16.22
C PRO A 44 -3.33 -8.94 15.61
N ARG A 45 -3.40 -8.90 14.27
CA ARG A 45 -4.32 -7.99 13.60
C ARG A 45 -5.73 -8.49 13.91
N ALA A 46 -6.64 -7.57 14.22
CA ALA A 46 -8.06 -7.91 14.23
C ALA A 46 -8.38 -8.63 12.91
N GLU A 47 -9.18 -9.70 12.99
CA GLU A 47 -9.59 -10.39 11.77
C GLU A 47 -10.14 -9.34 10.81
N PRO A 48 -9.62 -9.28 9.57
CA PRO A 48 -10.19 -8.39 8.58
C PRO A 48 -11.68 -8.74 8.50
N PRO A 49 -12.59 -7.75 8.59
CA PRO A 49 -14.01 -8.03 8.51
C PRO A 49 -14.25 -8.86 7.25
N ALA A 50 -15.09 -9.90 7.36
CA ALA A 50 -15.39 -10.84 6.27
C ALA A 50 -15.75 -10.12 4.95
N HIS A 51 -16.23 -8.87 5.06
CA HIS A 51 -16.39 -7.96 3.95
C HIS A 51 -15.74 -6.62 4.29
N TRP A 52 -14.84 -6.17 3.44
CA TRP A 52 -14.41 -4.77 3.42
C TRP A 52 -15.65 -3.91 3.13
N LYS A 53 -15.98 -2.98 4.03
CA LYS A 53 -17.00 -1.96 3.81
C LYS A 53 -16.28 -0.65 3.53
N LEU A 54 -16.70 0.04 2.47
CA LEU A 54 -16.26 1.40 2.19
C LEU A 54 -16.59 2.26 3.43
N PRO A 55 -15.62 2.97 4.03
CA PRO A 55 -15.91 3.86 5.14
C PRO A 55 -16.89 4.93 4.67
N GLN A 56 -18.01 5.07 5.38
CA GLN A 56 -18.97 6.12 5.11
C GLN A 56 -18.40 7.41 5.66
N LEU A 57 -17.92 8.26 4.75
CA LEU A 57 -17.44 9.59 5.08
C LEU A 57 -18.63 10.54 5.09
N ASP A 58 -18.90 11.16 6.23
CA ASP A 58 -19.82 12.30 6.28
C ASP A 58 -19.10 13.51 5.67
N LEU A 59 -19.46 13.81 4.42
CA LEU A 59 -18.93 14.95 3.67
C LEU A 59 -19.58 16.28 4.09
N GLY A 60 -20.50 16.28 5.07
CA GLY A 60 -21.27 17.46 5.46
C GLY A 60 -22.24 17.94 4.36
N LEU A 61 -22.53 17.07 3.37
CA LEU A 61 -23.43 17.37 2.28
C LEU A 61 -24.86 17.41 2.81
N GLN A 62 -25.50 18.57 2.74
CA GLN A 62 -26.88 18.77 3.19
C GLN A 62 -27.91 18.17 2.21
N THR A 63 -27.50 17.96 0.97
CA THR A 63 -28.32 17.42 -0.13
C THR A 63 -27.43 16.58 -1.03
N ASP A 64 -28.00 15.54 -1.65
CA ASP A 64 -27.26 14.74 -2.64
C ASP A 64 -27.09 15.57 -3.92
N PRO A 65 -25.85 15.94 -4.30
CA PRO A 65 -25.57 16.79 -5.44
C PRO A 65 -25.91 16.12 -6.79
N PHE A 66 -26.19 14.81 -6.79
CA PHE A 66 -26.56 14.03 -7.97
C PHE A 66 -28.07 13.73 -8.05
N THR A 67 -28.88 14.31 -7.16
CA THR A 67 -30.35 14.11 -7.13
C THR A 67 -31.03 14.57 -8.42
N ASP A 68 -30.57 15.68 -8.99
CA ASP A 68 -31.09 16.22 -10.23
C ASP A 68 -30.58 15.40 -11.42
N PRO A 69 -31.43 14.80 -12.27
CA PRO A 69 -30.98 14.11 -13.49
C PRO A 69 -30.08 14.97 -14.38
N ASP A 70 -30.25 16.29 -14.33
CA ASP A 70 -29.50 17.28 -15.11
C ASP A 70 -28.37 17.94 -14.30
N TRP A 71 -27.95 17.37 -13.17
CA TRP A 71 -26.90 17.91 -12.28
C TRP A 71 -25.59 18.27 -13.01
N ARG A 72 -25.29 17.60 -14.13
CA ARG A 72 -24.12 17.94 -14.94
C ARG A 72 -24.27 19.31 -15.60
N ALA A 73 -25.44 19.63 -16.13
CA ALA A 73 -25.69 20.90 -16.79
C ALA A 73 -25.57 22.07 -15.81
N SER A 74 -26.07 21.91 -14.57
CA SER A 74 -25.97 22.94 -13.53
C SER A 74 -24.54 23.20 -13.05
N LEU A 75 -23.64 22.20 -13.12
CA LEU A 75 -22.21 22.44 -12.86
C LEU A 75 -21.56 23.36 -13.91
N TYR A 76 -21.94 23.23 -15.18
CA TYR A 76 -21.39 24.06 -16.26
C TYR A 76 -21.97 25.47 -16.30
N ASP A 77 -23.17 25.68 -15.73
CA ASP A 77 -23.84 26.98 -15.66
C ASP A 77 -23.40 27.80 -14.44
N SER A 78 -22.66 27.18 -13.50
CA SER A 78 -22.15 27.90 -12.32
C SER A 78 -21.00 28.85 -12.71
N PRO A 79 -21.02 30.11 -12.26
CA PRO A 79 -19.94 31.08 -12.51
C PRO A 79 -18.59 30.67 -11.88
N SER A 80 -18.58 29.66 -11.00
CA SER A 80 -17.37 29.08 -10.42
C SER A 80 -16.73 27.97 -11.29
N TYR A 81 -17.37 27.58 -12.39
CA TYR A 81 -16.83 26.53 -13.27
C TYR A 81 -15.69 27.08 -14.13
N VAL A 82 -14.49 26.58 -13.88
CA VAL A 82 -13.34 26.84 -14.75
C VAL A 82 -13.43 25.86 -15.92
N HIS A 83 -13.76 26.37 -17.11
CA HIS A 83 -13.59 25.58 -18.33
C HIS A 83 -12.14 25.11 -18.41
N GLU A 84 -11.95 23.79 -18.49
CA GLU A 84 -10.65 23.23 -18.81
C GLU A 84 -10.18 23.92 -20.10
N PRO A 85 -9.05 24.65 -20.08
CA PRO A 85 -8.60 25.36 -21.26
C PRO A 85 -8.41 24.31 -22.35
N ALA A 86 -9.19 24.42 -23.43
CA ALA A 86 -9.13 23.50 -24.56
C ALA A 86 -7.67 23.23 -24.87
N ALA A 87 -7.25 21.96 -24.72
CA ALA A 87 -5.86 21.55 -24.82
C ALA A 87 -5.21 22.32 -25.97
N SER A 88 -4.32 23.26 -25.63
CA SER A 88 -3.65 24.08 -26.63
C SER A 88 -3.14 23.10 -27.67
N LYS A 89 -3.58 23.25 -28.93
CA LYS A 89 -3.09 22.45 -30.04
C LYS A 89 -1.57 22.55 -29.99
N GLU A 90 -0.92 21.54 -29.42
CA GLU A 90 0.52 21.53 -29.29
C GLU A 90 1.04 21.56 -30.73
N ALA A 91 1.59 22.71 -31.13
CA ALA A 91 2.11 22.92 -32.46
C ALA A 91 3.03 21.74 -32.77
N ALA A 92 2.74 21.04 -33.87
CA ALA A 92 3.41 19.82 -34.26
C ALA A 92 4.94 19.97 -34.10
N ARG A 93 5.53 19.24 -33.14
CA ARG A 93 6.98 19.24 -32.94
C ARG A 93 7.64 18.73 -34.22
N PRO A 94 8.65 19.43 -34.77
CA PRO A 94 9.36 18.92 -35.94
C PRO A 94 10.03 17.59 -35.60
N ARG A 95 9.77 16.58 -36.42
CA ARG A 95 10.42 15.26 -36.33
C ARG A 95 11.93 15.45 -36.51
N LYS A 96 12.72 15.02 -35.53
CA LYS A 96 14.19 15.01 -35.64
C LYS A 96 14.63 14.11 -36.80
N PRO A 97 15.61 14.53 -37.62
CA PRO A 97 16.19 13.68 -38.65
C PRO A 97 16.98 12.54 -38.01
N ARG A 98 17.02 11.43 -38.75
CA ARG A 98 17.52 10.10 -38.36
C ARG A 98 19.04 10.02 -38.36
#